data_AF-A0A2D7TPH8-F1
#
_entry.id   AF-A0A2D7TPH8-F1
#
_cell.length_a   1.000
_cell.length_b   1.000
_cell.length_c   1.000
_cell.angle_alpha   90.00
_cell.angle_beta   90.00
_cell.angle_gamma   90.00
#
_symmetry.space_group_name_H-M   'P 1'
#
loop_
_entity.id
_entity.type
_entity.pdbx_description
1 polymer ?
#
loop_
_entity_poly.entity_id
_entity_poly.type
_entity_poly.pdbx_seq_one_letter_code
_entity_poly.pdbx_strand_id
1 'polypeptide(L)'
;MVVKSLLKYLFTWWNGNTVGTKLYTFLKGKKVGEDYLGNSYFESKNLESRWCIYRDQSEASRISPEWNSWLRYISNTVPTSDNITYEWQKRFDGNATGLASAYKPSITRASRSKEDLEYYQSDYKAWKPE
;
A
#
# COMPACT_ATOMS: atom_id res chain seq x y z
N MET A 1 5.65 -28.42 -8.27
CA MET A 1 5.23 -27.02 -7.94
C MET A 1 5.18 -26.76 -6.42
N VAL A 2 4.89 -27.76 -5.58
CA VAL A 2 4.73 -27.62 -4.11
C VAL A 2 6.05 -27.34 -3.34
N VAL A 3 7.15 -28.03 -3.67
CA VAL A 3 8.44 -27.88 -2.95
C VAL A 3 9.01 -26.45 -3.05
N LYS A 4 8.94 -25.84 -4.23
CA LYS A 4 9.41 -24.46 -4.46
C LYS A 4 8.60 -23.43 -3.65
N SER A 5 7.29 -23.65 -3.53
CA SER A 5 6.41 -22.80 -2.71
C SER A 5 6.71 -22.95 -1.23
N LEU A 6 6.96 -24.17 -0.76
CA LEU A 6 7.30 -24.45 0.63
C LEU A 6 8.65 -23.82 1.02
N LEU A 7 9.68 -23.96 0.19
CA LEU A 7 10.99 -23.36 0.45
C LEU A 7 10.91 -21.83 0.49
N LYS A 8 10.16 -21.21 -0.45
CA LYS A 8 9.90 -19.77 -0.38
C LYS A 8 9.19 -19.40 0.93
N TYR A 9 8.17 -20.13 1.32
CA TYR A 9 7.42 -19.86 2.55
C TYR A 9 8.27 -19.98 3.82
N LEU A 10 9.22 -20.91 3.86
CA LEU A 10 10.12 -21.11 5.01
C LEU A 10 11.24 -20.05 5.08
N PHE A 11 11.79 -19.64 3.93
CA PHE A 11 13.01 -18.84 3.88
C PHE A 11 12.84 -17.39 3.41
N THR A 12 11.63 -16.98 3.02
CA THR A 12 11.37 -15.59 2.59
C THR A 12 10.28 -14.97 3.46
N TRP A 13 10.60 -13.83 4.06
CA TRP A 13 9.68 -13.09 4.92
C TRP A 13 8.89 -12.02 4.16
N TRP A 14 9.28 -11.71 2.92
CA TRP A 14 8.63 -10.71 2.07
C TRP A 14 7.51 -11.27 1.18
N ASN A 15 7.40 -12.59 1.01
CA ASN A 15 6.34 -13.23 0.21
C ASN A 15 5.07 -13.52 1.05
N GLY A 16 4.72 -12.62 1.97
CA GLY A 16 3.56 -12.74 2.85
C GLY A 16 3.94 -13.05 4.30
N ASN A 17 3.13 -13.86 4.99
CA ASN A 17 3.35 -14.15 6.40
C ASN A 17 4.39 -15.27 6.62
N THR A 18 5.17 -15.14 7.70
CA THR A 18 6.10 -16.18 8.12
C THR A 18 5.36 -17.36 8.78
N VAL A 19 6.04 -18.51 8.87
CA VAL A 19 5.54 -19.69 9.62
C VAL A 19 5.17 -19.32 11.06
N GLY A 20 6.03 -18.55 11.73
CA GLY A 20 5.82 -18.11 13.11
C GLY A 20 4.57 -17.24 13.24
N THR A 21 4.39 -16.27 12.33
CA THR A 21 3.18 -15.44 12.28
C THR A 21 1.93 -16.29 12.06
N LYS A 22 1.98 -17.32 11.21
CA LYS A 22 0.83 -18.20 10.95
C LYS A 22 0.48 -19.05 12.17
N LEU A 23 1.47 -19.63 12.85
CA LEU A 23 1.25 -20.38 14.08
C LEU A 23 0.70 -19.48 15.19
N TYR A 24 1.29 -18.30 15.37
CA TYR A 24 0.81 -17.31 16.34
C TYR A 24 -0.64 -16.91 16.04
N THR A 25 -0.97 -16.64 14.78
CA THR A 25 -2.32 -16.26 14.37
C THR A 25 -3.32 -17.39 14.63
N PHE A 26 -2.95 -18.64 14.34
CA PHE A 26 -3.80 -19.79 14.61
C PHE A 26 -4.09 -19.97 16.12
N LEU A 27 -3.07 -19.78 16.97
CA LEU A 27 -3.21 -19.97 18.42
C LEU A 27 -3.95 -18.80 19.10
N LYS A 28 -3.59 -17.57 18.75
CA LYS A 28 -3.93 -16.35 19.50
C LYS A 28 -4.85 -15.39 18.75
N GLY A 29 -4.99 -15.52 17.43
CA GLY A 29 -5.73 -14.58 16.60
C GLY A 29 -7.21 -14.92 16.44
N LYS A 30 -8.01 -13.86 16.29
CA LYS A 30 -9.39 -13.88 15.81
C LYS A 30 -9.44 -13.07 14.51
N LYS A 31 -9.95 -13.64 13.41
CA LYS A 31 -10.14 -12.90 12.15
C LYS A 31 -11.24 -11.85 12.36
N VAL A 32 -10.93 -10.59 12.07
CA VAL A 32 -11.84 -9.46 12.23
C VAL A 32 -12.51 -9.12 10.90
N GLY A 33 -11.73 -9.12 9.81
CA GLY A 33 -12.25 -8.84 8.48
C GLY A 33 -11.18 -8.90 7.40
N GLU A 34 -11.55 -8.42 6.22
CA GLU A 34 -10.71 -8.40 5.02
C GLU A 34 -10.97 -7.10 4.25
N ASP A 35 -9.93 -6.54 3.63
CA ASP A 35 -10.09 -5.36 2.77
C ASP A 35 -10.31 -5.75 1.30
N TYR A 36 -10.60 -4.75 0.45
CA TYR A 36 -10.78 -4.95 -0.98
C TYR A 36 -9.49 -5.32 -1.74
N LEU A 37 -8.33 -5.24 -1.08
CA LEU A 37 -7.03 -5.72 -1.61
C LEU A 37 -6.79 -7.19 -1.25
N GLY A 38 -7.65 -7.78 -0.41
CA GLY A 38 -7.58 -9.16 0.08
C GLY A 38 -6.66 -9.35 1.29
N ASN A 39 -6.23 -8.27 1.95
CA ASN A 39 -5.47 -8.37 3.19
C ASN A 39 -6.42 -8.75 4.33
N SER A 40 -6.03 -9.71 5.15
CA SER A 40 -6.82 -10.20 6.29
C SER A 40 -6.32 -9.60 7.60
N TYR A 41 -7.25 -9.13 8.42
CA TYR A 41 -6.95 -8.44 9.67
C TYR A 41 -7.37 -9.28 10.88
N PHE A 42 -6.51 -9.27 11.90
CA PHE A 42 -6.64 -10.10 13.09
C PHE A 42 -6.45 -9.28 14.36
N GLU A 43 -7.13 -9.70 15.41
CA GLU A 43 -6.97 -9.18 16.77
C GLU A 43 -6.70 -10.35 17.72
N SER A 44 -5.88 -10.12 18.76
CA SER A 44 -5.64 -11.15 19.75
C SER A 44 -6.89 -11.40 20.61
N LYS A 45 -7.05 -12.63 21.09
CA LYS A 45 -8.19 -13.02 21.95
C LYS A 45 -8.29 -12.17 23.24
N ASN A 46 -7.19 -11.61 23.72
CA ASN A 46 -7.12 -10.72 24.88
C ASN A 46 -7.17 -9.23 24.52
N LEU A 47 -7.42 -8.87 23.25
CA LEU A 47 -7.54 -7.50 22.73
C LEU A 47 -6.28 -6.62 22.88
N GLU A 48 -5.13 -7.21 23.20
CA GLU A 48 -3.87 -6.48 23.38
C GLU A 48 -3.18 -6.11 22.05
N SER A 49 -3.35 -6.92 20.99
CA SER A 49 -2.57 -6.80 19.76
C SER A 49 -3.45 -6.93 18.51
N ARG A 50 -3.15 -6.11 17.49
CA ARG A 50 -3.76 -6.16 16.16
C ARG A 50 -2.68 -6.34 15.10
N TRP A 51 -2.93 -7.18 14.10
CA TRP A 51 -2.01 -7.40 12.99
C TRP A 51 -2.74 -7.68 11.68
N CYS A 52 -2.00 -7.53 10.58
CA CYS A 52 -2.46 -7.79 9.23
C CYS A 52 -1.65 -8.92 8.59
N ILE A 53 -2.32 -9.78 7.83
CA ILE A 53 -1.71 -10.75 6.93
C ILE A 53 -2.02 -10.29 5.50
N TYR A 54 -0.97 -9.87 4.79
CA TYR A 54 -1.06 -9.46 3.40
C TYR A 54 -1.40 -10.63 2.49
N ARG A 55 -2.15 -10.36 1.41
CA ARG A 55 -2.47 -11.37 0.40
C ARG A 55 -1.24 -11.83 -0.38
N ASP A 56 -0.41 -10.87 -0.78
CA ASP A 56 0.73 -11.07 -1.68
C ASP A 56 2.05 -10.72 -0.97
N GLN A 57 2.73 -9.66 -1.43
CA GLN A 57 3.97 -9.19 -0.83
C GLN A 57 3.68 -8.44 0.48
N SER A 58 4.56 -8.64 1.46
CA SER A 58 4.51 -7.94 2.75
C SER A 58 4.97 -6.50 2.58
N GLU A 59 4.02 -5.61 2.29
CA GLU A 59 4.27 -4.19 2.03
C GLU A 59 3.31 -3.33 2.85
N ALA A 60 3.86 -2.55 3.79
CA ALA A 60 3.07 -1.77 4.76
C ALA A 60 2.15 -0.74 4.10
N SER A 61 2.57 -0.20 2.95
CA SER A 61 1.76 0.75 2.19
C SER A 61 0.56 0.12 1.47
N ARG A 62 0.37 -1.21 1.51
CA ARG A 62 -0.80 -1.87 0.90
C ARG A 62 -1.99 -2.03 1.84
N ILE A 63 -1.93 -1.48 3.05
CA ILE A 63 -3.06 -1.45 3.99
C ILE A 63 -3.98 -0.31 3.61
N SER A 64 -5.26 -0.61 3.35
CA SER A 64 -6.24 0.42 3.01
C SER A 64 -6.41 1.46 4.13
N PRO A 65 -6.75 2.73 3.82
CA PRO A 65 -6.78 3.81 4.81
C PRO A 65 -7.65 3.52 6.05
N GLU A 66 -8.82 2.93 5.81
CA GLU A 66 -9.79 2.55 6.85
C GLU A 66 -9.21 1.54 7.84
N TRP A 67 -8.60 0.49 7.30
CA TRP A 67 -7.96 -0.54 8.10
C TRP A 67 -6.67 -0.07 8.76
N ASN A 68 -5.96 0.90 8.17
CA ASN A 68 -4.76 1.48 8.77
C ASN A 68 -5.09 2.22 10.08
N SER A 69 -6.22 2.92 10.13
CA SER A 69 -6.71 3.58 11.36
C SER A 69 -7.03 2.57 12.46
N TRP A 70 -7.73 1.48 12.12
CA TRP A 70 -8.07 0.41 13.07
C TRP A 70 -6.82 -0.34 13.56
N LEU A 71 -5.92 -0.69 12.65
CA LEU A 71 -4.70 -1.45 12.95
C LEU A 71 -3.77 -0.68 13.89
N ARG A 72 -3.72 0.66 13.76
CA ARG A 72 -2.88 1.55 14.57
C ARG A 72 -3.54 2.05 15.85
N TYR A 73 -4.69 1.49 16.24
CA TYR A 73 -5.45 1.92 17.42
C TYR A 73 -5.90 3.39 17.39
N ILE A 74 -5.96 4.01 16.20
CA ILE A 74 -6.50 5.36 16.05
C ILE A 74 -8.02 5.30 16.20
N SER A 75 -8.65 4.27 15.63
CA SER A 75 -10.05 3.94 15.87
C SER A 75 -10.21 2.51 16.38
N ASN A 76 -11.21 2.30 17.23
CA ASN A 76 -11.64 0.97 17.65
C ASN A 76 -12.79 0.42 16.80
N THR A 77 -13.35 1.24 15.91
CA THR A 77 -14.38 0.80 14.99
C THR A 77 -13.78 -0.09 13.90
N VAL A 78 -14.34 -1.28 13.72
CA VAL A 78 -13.97 -2.15 12.61
C VAL A 78 -14.50 -1.52 11.32
N PRO A 79 -13.66 -1.34 10.29
CA PRO A 79 -14.11 -0.84 8.99
C PRO A 79 -15.22 -1.74 8.43
N THR A 80 -16.35 -1.14 8.09
CA THR A 80 -17.48 -1.85 7.46
C THR A 80 -17.47 -1.59 5.96
N SER A 81 -18.11 -2.45 5.17
CA SER A 81 -18.28 -2.27 3.72
C SER A 81 -18.97 -0.97 3.33
N ASP A 82 -19.72 -0.38 4.26
CA ASP A 82 -20.55 0.82 4.05
C ASP A 82 -19.79 2.13 4.28
N ASN A 83 -18.45 2.07 4.29
CA ASN A 83 -17.64 3.27 4.41
C ASN A 83 -17.93 4.22 3.23
N ILE A 84 -18.31 5.45 3.59
CA ILE A 84 -18.71 6.50 2.67
C ILE A 84 -17.54 6.77 1.72
N THR A 85 -17.71 6.38 0.46
CA THR A 85 -16.74 6.68 -0.59
C THR A 85 -17.21 7.93 -1.32
N TYR A 86 -16.37 8.95 -1.40
CA TYR A 86 -16.71 10.19 -2.09
C TYR A 86 -16.39 10.09 -3.59
N GLU A 87 -17.16 10.78 -4.44
CA GLU A 87 -16.96 10.74 -5.91
C GLU A 87 -15.56 11.20 -6.35
N TRP A 88 -14.97 12.15 -5.63
CA TRP A 88 -13.63 12.66 -5.89
C TRP A 88 -12.52 11.75 -5.35
N GLN A 89 -12.85 10.74 -4.55
CA GLN A 89 -11.87 9.91 -3.86
C GLN A 89 -11.30 8.85 -4.79
N LYS A 90 -9.98 8.89 -5.00
CA LYS A 90 -9.27 7.87 -5.77
C LYS A 90 -9.22 6.55 -5.01
N ARG A 91 -9.39 5.43 -5.72
CA ARG A 91 -9.14 4.09 -5.17
C ARG A 91 -7.67 3.93 -4.81
N PHE A 92 -7.42 3.42 -3.61
CA PHE A 92 -6.06 3.22 -3.10
C PHE A 92 -5.47 1.89 -3.59
N ASP A 93 -4.20 1.92 -3.99
CA ASP A 93 -3.47 0.77 -4.58
C ASP A 93 -2.04 0.61 -3.99
N GLY A 94 -1.78 1.30 -2.88
CA GLY A 94 -0.49 1.33 -2.19
C GLY A 94 0.57 2.25 -2.82
N ASN A 95 1.80 2.21 -2.28
CA ASN A 95 2.87 3.09 -2.71
C ASN A 95 3.52 2.60 -4.01
N ALA A 96 3.66 3.51 -4.98
CA ALA A 96 4.23 3.22 -6.29
C ALA A 96 5.73 3.55 -6.41
N THR A 97 6.42 3.94 -5.32
CA THR A 97 7.85 4.27 -5.37
C THR A 97 8.67 3.14 -5.98
N GLY A 98 9.51 3.48 -6.98
CA GLY A 98 10.36 2.51 -7.67
C GLY A 98 9.67 1.70 -8.77
N LEU A 99 8.34 1.80 -8.91
CA LEU A 99 7.60 1.23 -10.04
C LEU A 99 7.57 2.20 -11.23
N ALA A 100 7.27 1.67 -12.42
CA ALA A 100 7.08 2.49 -13.62
C ALA A 100 5.91 3.50 -13.47
N SER A 101 4.93 3.17 -12.62
CA SER A 101 3.75 3.99 -12.29
C SER A 101 4.01 5.04 -11.20
N ALA A 102 5.25 5.18 -10.71
CA ALA A 102 5.61 6.19 -9.74
C ALA A 102 5.25 7.61 -10.23
N TYR A 103 4.73 8.44 -9.33
CA TYR A 103 4.49 9.85 -9.62
C TYR A 103 5.79 10.55 -10.00
N LYS A 104 5.76 11.30 -11.11
CA LYS A 104 6.88 12.11 -11.60
C LYS A 104 6.43 13.57 -11.66
N PRO A 105 7.01 14.46 -10.85
CA PRO A 105 6.71 15.89 -10.92
C PRO A 105 7.03 16.46 -12.31
N SER A 106 6.19 17.33 -12.85
CA SER A 106 6.42 17.97 -14.16
C SER A 106 7.77 18.70 -14.26
N ILE A 107 8.27 19.23 -13.14
CA ILE A 107 9.53 19.98 -13.10
C ILE A 107 10.79 19.13 -13.31
N THR A 108 10.74 17.81 -13.07
CA THR A 108 11.90 16.93 -13.23
C THR A 108 12.26 16.72 -14.70
N ARG A 109 13.54 16.81 -15.04
CA ARG A 109 14.04 16.72 -16.44
C ARG A 109 13.63 15.44 -17.17
N ALA A 110 13.41 14.35 -16.44
CA ALA A 110 13.02 13.03 -16.96
C ALA A 110 11.54 12.93 -17.40
N SER A 111 10.71 13.92 -17.05
CA SER A 111 9.27 13.98 -17.34
C SER A 111 8.90 15.16 -18.23
N ARG A 112 9.87 15.91 -18.74
CA ARG A 112 9.61 17.05 -19.62
C ARG A 112 9.31 16.56 -21.03
N SER A 113 8.13 16.89 -21.54
CA SER A 113 7.93 17.04 -22.98
C SER A 113 8.76 18.22 -23.50
N LYS A 114 8.96 18.31 -24.82
CA LYS A 114 9.64 19.48 -25.41
C LYS A 114 8.87 20.78 -25.08
N GLU A 115 7.55 20.70 -24.99
CA GLU A 115 6.69 21.85 -24.66
C GLU A 115 6.87 22.33 -23.20
N ASP A 116 7.06 21.42 -22.24
CA ASP A 116 7.28 21.78 -20.82
C ASP A 116 8.60 22.52 -20.58
N LEU A 117 9.63 22.21 -21.38
CA LEU A 117 10.91 22.92 -21.35
C LEU A 117 10.76 24.38 -21.79
N GLU A 118 9.89 24.64 -22.77
CA GLU A 118 9.61 25.98 -23.29
C GLU A 118 8.72 26.80 -22.35
N TYR A 119 7.74 26.17 -21.68
CA TYR A 119 6.87 26.85 -20.71
C TYR A 119 7.63 27.32 -19.46
N TYR A 120 8.55 26.52 -18.90
CA TYR A 120 9.38 26.97 -17.77
C TYR A 120 10.45 28.01 -18.16
N GLN A 121 10.72 28.17 -19.46
CA GLN A 121 11.55 29.26 -20.00
C GLN A 121 10.73 30.51 -20.35
N SER A 122 9.39 30.49 -20.21
CA SER A 122 8.51 31.52 -20.81
C SER A 122 8.55 32.90 -20.17
N ASP A 123 8.99 33.01 -18.91
CA ASP A 123 9.09 34.31 -18.24
C ASP A 123 10.20 35.17 -18.84
N TYR A 124 11.19 34.54 -19.48
CA TYR A 124 12.27 35.23 -20.18
C TYR A 124 12.08 35.12 -21.70
N LYS A 125 11.78 36.26 -22.34
CA LYS A 125 11.84 36.37 -23.79
C LYS A 125 13.24 36.85 -24.20
N ALA A 126 14.07 35.92 -24.68
CA ALA A 126 15.38 36.25 -25.21
C ALA A 126 15.23 37.18 -26.43
N TRP A 127 15.99 38.28 -26.45
CA TRP A 127 16.07 39.14 -27.62
C TRP A 127 16.71 38.37 -28.80
N LYS A 128 16.12 38.45 -29.99
CA LYS A 128 16.62 37.82 -31.21
C LYS A 128 17.00 38.92 -32.21
N PRO A 129 18.29 39.06 -32.60
CA PRO A 129 18.68 39.96 -33.68
C PRO A 129 18.12 39.50 -35.02
N GLU A 130 17.92 40.46 -35.94
CA GLU A 130 17.65 40.23 -37.36
C GLU A 130 18.92 39.83 -38.12
#